data_AF-A0A520A4K2-F1
#
_entry.id   AF-A0A520A4K2-F1
#
_cell.length_a   1.000
_cell.length_b   1.000
_cell.length_c   1.000
_cell.angle_alpha   90.00
_cell.angle_beta   90.00
_cell.angle_gamma   90.00
#
_symmetry.space_group_name_H-M   'P 1'
#
loop_
_entity.id
_entity.type
_entity.pdbx_description
1 polymer ?
#
loop_
_entity_poly.entity_id
_entity_poly.type
_entity_poly.pdbx_seq_one_letter_code
_entity_poly.pdbx_strand_id
1 'polypeptide(L)'
;MAHINVPEGVPGIRSLVMFKPETGKFLYELAQELLRGDSPLSQAERELIAAHVSNRNDCFFCMSSHAAAARCLYDSEEALVDQVLDNPFTSAISSKMKPKWSIRVVDHCNCWPKGSR
;
A
#
# COMPACT_ATOMS: atom_id res chain seq x y z
N MET A 1 18.75 10.87 -10.59
CA MET A 1 18.61 11.93 -9.56
C MET A 1 17.36 12.72 -9.86
N ALA A 2 16.75 13.37 -8.87
CA ALA A 2 15.60 14.24 -9.11
C ALA A 2 16.03 15.42 -10.00
N HIS A 3 15.27 15.71 -11.05
CA HIS A 3 15.48 16.89 -11.91
C HIS A 3 14.79 18.15 -11.35
N ILE A 4 14.34 18.07 -10.11
CA ILE A 4 13.64 19.12 -9.36
C ILE A 4 14.26 19.21 -7.97
N ASN A 5 14.29 20.41 -7.40
CA ASN A 5 14.75 20.61 -6.04
C ASN A 5 13.66 20.19 -5.06
N VAL A 6 13.87 19.08 -4.37
CA VAL A 6 13.01 18.60 -3.29
C VAL A 6 13.73 18.70 -1.96
N PRO A 7 13.03 18.83 -0.82
CA PRO A 7 13.66 18.85 0.50
C PRO A 7 14.53 17.61 0.73
N GLU A 8 15.77 17.83 1.19
CA GLU A 8 16.69 16.74 1.55
C GLU A 8 16.24 16.02 2.82
N GLY A 9 16.63 14.74 2.96
CA GLY A 9 16.30 13.93 4.14
C GLY A 9 14.85 13.45 4.21
N VAL A 10 14.00 13.75 3.21
CA VAL A 10 12.62 13.29 3.14
C VAL A 10 12.48 12.16 2.11
N PRO A 11 12.15 10.92 2.51
CA PRO A 11 12.12 9.79 1.58
C PRO A 11 10.86 9.75 0.71
N GLY A 12 11.02 9.28 -0.53
CA GLY A 12 9.94 8.90 -1.43
C GLY A 12 8.94 10.02 -1.76
N ILE A 13 7.66 9.65 -1.88
CA ILE A 13 6.56 10.54 -2.31
C ILE A 13 6.38 11.77 -1.40
N ARG A 14 6.81 11.70 -0.14
CA ARG A 14 6.72 12.81 0.82
C ARG A 14 7.49 14.04 0.33
N SER A 15 8.68 13.85 -0.22
CA SER A 15 9.51 14.94 -0.76
C SER A 15 8.82 15.66 -1.93
N LEU A 16 8.13 14.91 -2.78
CA LEU A 16 7.37 15.43 -3.93
C LEU A 16 6.11 16.18 -3.49
N VAL A 17 5.41 15.66 -2.48
CA VAL A 17 4.24 16.33 -1.87
C VAL A 17 4.64 17.64 -1.22
N MET A 18 5.80 17.69 -0.54
CA MET A 18 6.34 18.93 0.02
C MET A 18 6.76 19.93 -1.05
N PHE A 19 7.26 19.46 -2.20
CA PHE A 19 7.59 20.33 -3.34
C PHE A 19 6.35 20.91 -4.03
N LYS A 20 5.23 20.17 -4.08
CA LYS A 20 3.97 20.58 -4.72
C LYS A 20 2.77 20.43 -3.75
N PRO A 21 2.68 21.29 -2.72
CA PRO A 21 1.70 21.14 -1.65
C PRO A 21 0.25 21.25 -2.14
N GLU A 22 -0.03 22.11 -3.13
CA GLU A 22 -1.38 22.31 -3.67
C GLU A 22 -2.01 21.02 -4.20
N THR A 23 -1.23 20.20 -4.92
CA THR A 23 -1.70 18.88 -5.38
C THR A 23 -1.50 17.80 -4.32
N GLY A 24 -0.45 17.92 -3.51
CA GLY A 24 -0.12 16.95 -2.47
C GLY A 24 -1.16 16.86 -1.37
N LYS A 25 -1.81 17.98 -1.03
CA LYS A 25 -2.90 18.04 -0.05
C LYS A 25 -4.03 17.08 -0.40
N PHE A 26 -4.59 17.19 -1.61
CA PHE A 26 -5.70 16.35 -2.05
C PHE A 26 -5.34 14.86 -2.09
N LEU A 27 -4.11 14.54 -2.50
CA LEU A 27 -3.62 13.16 -2.48
C LEU A 27 -3.58 12.58 -1.05
N TYR A 28 -3.15 13.39 -0.08
CA TYR A 28 -3.04 12.96 1.32
C TYR A 28 -4.39 12.90 2.02
N GLU A 29 -5.31 13.81 1.69
CA GLU A 29 -6.70 13.73 2.16
C GLU A 29 -7.37 12.45 1.68
N LEU A 30 -7.19 12.08 0.41
CA LEU A 30 -7.66 10.79 -0.11
C LEU A 30 -7.02 9.61 0.63
N ALA A 31 -5.71 9.63 0.81
CA ALA A 31 -5.01 8.56 1.51
C ALA A 31 -5.48 8.42 2.97
N GLN A 32 -5.71 9.54 3.66
CA GLN A 32 -6.21 9.54 5.03
C GLN A 32 -7.64 8.98 5.11
N GLU A 33 -8.53 9.42 4.23
CA GLU A 33 -9.89 8.91 4.21
C GLU A 33 -9.90 7.39 3.97
N LEU A 34 -9.14 6.93 2.96
CA LEU A 34 -9.07 5.52 2.62
C LEU A 34 -8.47 4.68 3.75
N LEU A 35 -7.41 5.13 4.42
CA LEU A 35 -6.64 4.30 5.35
C LEU A 35 -7.01 4.49 6.82
N ARG A 36 -7.67 5.60 7.17
CA ARG A 36 -8.01 5.97 8.56
C ARG A 36 -9.49 6.32 8.76
N GLY A 37 -10.22 6.72 7.71
CA GLY A 37 -11.65 7.04 7.80
C GLY A 37 -12.54 5.85 8.18
N ASP A 38 -13.83 6.11 8.35
CA ASP A 38 -14.82 5.12 8.77
C ASP A 38 -14.92 3.97 7.76
N SER A 39 -14.82 2.74 8.25
CA SER A 39 -14.82 1.57 7.39
C SER A 39 -15.22 0.31 8.16
N PRO A 40 -15.88 -0.66 7.50
CA PRO A 40 -16.03 -2.00 8.07
C PRO A 40 -14.70 -2.78 8.10
N LEU A 41 -13.62 -2.27 7.48
CA LEU A 41 -12.28 -2.84 7.58
C LEU A 41 -11.46 -2.11 8.65
N SER A 42 -10.68 -2.88 9.41
CA SER A 42 -9.73 -2.27 10.35
C SER A 42 -8.64 -1.48 9.60
N GLN A 43 -7.95 -0.57 10.29
CA GLN A 43 -6.81 0.12 9.69
C GLN A 43 -5.72 -0.88 9.27
N ALA A 44 -5.48 -1.93 10.08
CA ALA A 44 -4.52 -2.98 9.78
C ALA A 44 -4.87 -3.73 8.49
N GLU A 45 -6.15 -4.11 8.31
CA GLU A 45 -6.63 -4.78 7.10
C GLU A 45 -6.46 -3.91 5.85
N ARG A 46 -6.69 -2.59 5.97
CA ARG A 46 -6.55 -1.64 4.87
C ARG A 46 -5.09 -1.43 4.46
N GLU A 47 -4.20 -1.29 5.44
CA GLU A 47 -2.75 -1.22 5.18
C GLU A 47 -2.22 -2.52 4.56
N LEU A 48 -2.72 -3.67 5.02
CA LEU A 48 -2.35 -4.98 4.46
C LEU A 48 -2.78 -5.11 2.98
N ILE A 49 -4.00 -4.66 2.64
CA ILE A 49 -4.45 -4.59 1.24
C ILE A 49 -3.52 -3.69 0.42
N ALA A 50 -3.20 -2.50 0.91
CA ALA A 50 -2.30 -1.58 0.23
C ALA A 50 -0.90 -2.18 0.02
N ALA A 51 -0.35 -2.87 1.02
CA ALA A 51 0.94 -3.54 0.94
C ALA A 51 0.94 -4.65 -0.13
N HIS A 52 -0.05 -5.53 -0.12
CA HIS A 52 -0.15 -6.64 -1.07
C HIS A 52 -0.40 -6.15 -2.50
N VAL A 53 -1.31 -5.19 -2.71
CA VAL A 53 -1.53 -4.61 -4.05
C VAL A 53 -0.25 -3.93 -4.57
N SER A 54 0.47 -3.24 -3.69
CA SER A 54 1.76 -2.63 -4.04
C SER A 54 2.83 -3.69 -4.38
N ASN A 55 2.85 -4.82 -3.68
CA ASN A 55 3.73 -5.95 -3.98
C ASN A 55 3.44 -6.52 -5.38
N ARG A 56 2.16 -6.72 -5.70
CA ARG A 56 1.72 -7.20 -7.03
C ARG A 56 2.02 -6.23 -8.18
N ASN A 57 2.19 -4.96 -7.86
CA ASN A 57 2.56 -3.89 -8.79
C ASN A 57 4.07 -3.59 -8.81
N ASP A 58 4.90 -4.42 -8.19
CA ASP A 58 6.36 -4.23 -8.09
C ASP A 58 6.77 -2.87 -7.51
N CYS A 59 5.91 -2.26 -6.68
CA CYS A 59 6.16 -0.96 -6.07
C CYS A 59 6.77 -1.13 -4.68
N PHE A 60 8.10 -1.29 -4.65
CA PHE A 60 8.85 -1.57 -3.41
C PHE A 60 8.63 -0.53 -2.30
N PHE A 61 8.61 0.76 -2.65
CA PHE A 61 8.43 1.84 -1.68
C PHE A 61 7.07 1.74 -0.98
N CYS A 62 5.99 1.62 -1.74
CA CYS A 62 4.63 1.53 -1.19
C CYS A 62 4.45 0.22 -0.43
N MET A 63 4.90 -0.91 -1.00
CA MET A 63 4.83 -2.21 -0.34
C MET A 63 5.53 -2.18 1.02
N SER A 64 6.77 -1.69 1.09
CA SER A 64 7.53 -1.62 2.34
C SER A 64 6.89 -0.70 3.37
N SER A 65 6.43 0.48 2.94
CA SER A 65 5.83 1.48 3.83
C SER A 65 4.50 1.01 4.41
N HIS A 66 3.62 0.44 3.58
CA HIS A 66 2.32 -0.09 4.02
C HIS A 66 2.47 -1.36 4.85
N ALA A 67 3.43 -2.24 4.51
CA ALA A 67 3.71 -3.43 5.32
C ALA A 67 4.21 -3.05 6.72
N ALA A 68 5.08 -2.05 6.84
CA ALA A 68 5.54 -1.55 8.14
C ALA A 68 4.37 -1.00 8.98
N ALA A 69 3.46 -0.23 8.37
CA ALA A 69 2.26 0.26 9.03
C ALA A 69 1.33 -0.89 9.45
N ALA A 70 1.10 -1.87 8.58
CA ALA A 70 0.28 -3.03 8.87
C ALA A 70 0.84 -3.85 10.04
N ARG A 71 2.15 -4.12 10.07
CA ARG A 71 2.81 -4.85 11.16
C ARG A 71 2.61 -4.13 12.50
N CYS A 72 2.84 -2.81 12.53
CA CYS A 72 2.60 -2.00 13.71
C CYS A 72 1.14 -2.04 14.20
N LEU A 73 0.17 -2.12 13.28
CA LEU A 73 -1.26 -2.14 13.63
C LEU A 73 -1.77 -3.54 14.03
N TYR A 74 -1.17 -4.60 13.50
CA TYR A 74 -1.44 -5.99 13.93
C TYR A 74 -0.74 -6.36 15.23
N ASP A 75 0.30 -5.60 15.62
CA ASP A 75 1.02 -5.76 16.88
C ASP A 75 1.51 -7.20 17.08
N SER A 76 0.97 -7.94 18.06
CA SER A 76 1.35 -9.35 18.30
C SER A 76 1.10 -10.28 17.11
N GLU A 77 0.26 -9.88 16.15
CA GLU A 77 -0.05 -10.64 14.93
C GLU A 77 0.75 -10.17 13.70
N GLU A 78 1.82 -9.37 13.87
CA GLU A 78 2.57 -8.79 12.74
C GLU A 78 3.06 -9.81 11.70
N ALA A 79 3.38 -11.04 12.13
CA ALA A 79 3.83 -12.12 11.25
C ALA A 79 2.79 -12.52 10.18
N LEU A 80 1.50 -12.19 10.40
CA LEU A 80 0.44 -12.37 9.41
C LEU A 80 0.71 -11.55 8.14
N VAL A 81 1.32 -10.37 8.27
CA VAL A 81 1.63 -9.49 7.14
C VAL A 81 2.59 -10.20 6.17
N ASP A 82 3.65 -10.80 6.70
CA ASP A 82 4.63 -11.52 5.89
C ASP A 82 4.05 -12.76 5.22
N GLN A 83 3.22 -13.51 5.95
CA GLN A 83 2.51 -14.67 5.40
C GLN A 83 1.59 -14.28 4.23
N VAL A 84 0.93 -13.13 4.32
CA VAL A 84 0.03 -12.63 3.26
C VAL A 84 0.81 -12.10 2.06
N LEU A 85 1.97 -11.46 2.28
CA LEU A 85 2.82 -10.98 1.21
C LEU A 85 3.50 -12.11 0.44
N ASP A 86 3.84 -13.21 1.13
CA ASP A 86 4.35 -14.45 0.52
C ASP A 86 3.25 -15.19 -0.23
N ASN A 87 2.14 -15.54 0.46
CA ASN A 87 0.99 -16.18 -0.16
C ASN A 87 -0.33 -15.87 0.57
N PRO A 88 -1.19 -14.99 0.01
CA PRO A 88 -2.43 -14.59 0.66
C PRO A 88 -3.44 -15.74 0.78
N PHE A 89 -3.40 -16.75 -0.09
CA PHE A 89 -4.37 -17.85 -0.12
C PHE A 89 -4.13 -18.90 0.97
N THR A 90 -2.90 -18.98 1.49
CA THR A 90 -2.52 -19.89 2.59
C THR A 90 -2.50 -19.23 3.95
N SER A 91 -2.61 -17.89 4.00
CA SER A 91 -2.55 -17.12 5.24
C SER A 91 -3.80 -17.29 6.12
N ALA A 92 -3.64 -17.12 7.43
CA ALA A 92 -4.72 -17.22 8.44
C ALA A 92 -5.69 -16.02 8.45
N ILE A 93 -5.76 -15.26 7.35
CA ILE A 93 -6.63 -14.09 7.23
C ILE A 93 -8.11 -14.43 7.41
N SER A 94 -8.87 -13.45 7.92
CA SER A 94 -10.30 -13.60 8.14
C SER A 94 -11.05 -13.97 6.85
N SER A 95 -12.17 -14.68 6.99
CA SER A 95 -13.06 -15.03 5.86
C SER A 95 -13.64 -13.80 5.14
N LYS A 96 -13.64 -12.62 5.79
CA LYS A 96 -14.02 -11.34 5.20
C LYS A 96 -12.96 -10.79 4.23
N MET A 97 -11.70 -11.15 4.45
CA MET A 97 -10.57 -10.73 3.63
C MET A 97 -10.35 -11.65 2.42
N LYS A 98 -10.52 -12.97 2.60
CA LYS A 98 -10.32 -13.98 1.52
C LYS A 98 -11.01 -13.65 0.18
N PRO A 99 -12.29 -13.20 0.12
CA PRO A 99 -12.95 -12.83 -1.14
C PRO A 99 -12.38 -11.56 -1.79
N LYS A 100 -11.79 -10.66 -1.01
CA LYS A 100 -11.25 -9.38 -1.50
C LYS A 100 -9.91 -9.55 -2.22
N TRP A 101 -9.14 -10.57 -1.84
CA TRP A 101 -7.90 -10.96 -2.54
C TRP A 101 -8.16 -11.62 -3.90
N SER A 102 -9.34 -12.22 -4.09
CA SER A 102 -9.81 -12.73 -5.38
C SER A 102 -10.23 -11.63 -6.34
N ILE A 103 -10.37 -10.38 -5.88
CA ILE A 103 -10.62 -9.26 -6.77
C ILE A 103 -9.32 -9.04 -7.57
N ARG A 104 -9.36 -9.57 -8.78
CA ARG A 104 -8.43 -9.34 -9.90
C ARG A 104 -8.36 -7.87 -10.31
N VAL A 105 -8.19 -6.93 -9.37
CA VAL A 105 -7.95 -5.51 -9.72
C VAL A 105 -6.65 -5.40 -10.52
N VAL A 106 -5.68 -6.28 -10.26
CA VAL A 106 -4.35 -6.21 -10.87
C VAL A 106 -4.19 -7.09 -12.12
N ASP A 107 -5.01 -8.13 -12.30
CA ASP A 107 -4.91 -8.96 -13.53
C ASP A 107 -5.53 -8.24 -14.76
N HIS A 108 -6.31 -7.18 -14.56
CA HIS A 108 -6.94 -6.40 -15.63
C HIS A 108 -6.53 -4.92 -15.68
N CYS A 109 -5.76 -4.39 -14.71
CA CYS A 109 -5.05 -3.12 -14.87
C CYS A 109 -3.80 -3.23 -15.78
N ASN A 110 -3.84 -4.08 -16.81
CA ASN A 110 -2.84 -4.20 -17.88
C ASN A 110 -2.96 -3.06 -18.91
N CYS A 111 -3.31 -1.85 -18.50
CA CYS A 111 -3.17 -0.67 -19.36
C CYS A 111 -1.70 -0.26 -19.56
N TRP A 112 -0.76 -0.92 -18.89
CA TRP A 112 0.68 -0.74 -19.11
C TRP A 112 1.28 -2.03 -19.66
N PRO A 113 1.84 -2.06 -20.88
CA PRO A 113 2.54 -3.23 -21.36
C PRO A 113 3.70 -3.49 -20.40
N LYS A 114 3.73 -4.68 -19.78
CA LYS A 114 4.90 -5.17 -19.06
C LYS A 114 6.01 -5.39 -20.08
N GLY A 115 6.75 -4.32 -20.37
CA GLY A 115 7.92 -4.31 -21.22
C GLY A 115 8.99 -5.21 -20.60
N SER A 116 9.47 -6.14 -21.43
CA SER A 116 10.59 -7.04 -21.23
C SER A 116 11.72 -6.48 -20.36
N ARG A 117 11.99 -7.17 -19.26
CA ARG A 117 13.36 -7.34 -18.76
C ARG A 117 13.71 -8.81 -18.88
#